data_AF-A0A3E1EEN0-F1
#
_entry.id   AF-A0A3E1EEN0-F1
#
_cell.length_a   1.000
_cell.length_b   1.000
_cell.length_c   1.000
_cell.angle_alpha   90.00
_cell.angle_beta   90.00
_cell.angle_gamma   90.00
#
_symmetry.space_group_name_H-M   'P 1'
#
loop_
_entity.id
_entity.type
_entity.pdbx_description
1 polymer ?
#
loop_
_entity_poly.entity_id
_entity_poly.type
_entity_poly.pdbx_seq_one_letter_code
_entity_poly.pdbx_strand_id
1 'polypeptide(L)'
;QEEKLSLALFHHRRLQDFWAEALSGRTLKLLRALIPPSWVLDPAPLPPGAMLDGPHAGGRALSDWRELAGASQKERDLIVKISGYHETAWGARSVILGSDCSREEWQEGITNAVELAPTNLHLLQTYKKPRRVGHRVYGREAPFAAQEVDGRLRLCPYYFVVGGQVRLSGALATFCPPDKKIIHGMQDAALLPSRVTG
;
A
#
# COMPACT_ATOMS: atom_id res chain seq x y z
N GLN A 1 -7.93 9.09 8.74
CA GLN A 1 -7.75 7.68 8.34
C GLN A 1 -8.59 7.44 7.11
N GLU A 2 -8.09 6.64 6.17
CA GLU A 2 -8.63 6.52 4.82
C GLU A 2 -9.15 5.11 4.58
N GLU A 3 -10.29 5.03 3.90
CA GLU A 3 -10.88 3.79 3.39
C GLU A 3 -9.99 3.20 2.29
N LYS A 4 -9.61 1.92 2.39
CA LYS A 4 -8.60 1.30 1.52
C LYS A 4 -9.14 0.15 0.67
N LEU A 5 -10.35 -0.33 0.96
CA LEU A 5 -10.97 -1.47 0.28
C LEU A 5 -11.19 -1.17 -1.20
N SER A 6 -11.40 0.11 -1.55
CA SER A 6 -11.48 0.58 -2.93
C SER A 6 -10.31 0.11 -3.80
N LEU A 7 -9.10 -0.03 -3.25
CA LEU A 7 -7.93 -0.54 -3.97
C LEU A 7 -8.08 -2.03 -4.33
N ALA A 8 -8.67 -2.83 -3.44
CA ALA A 8 -8.96 -4.24 -3.70
C ALA A 8 -10.17 -4.39 -4.65
N LEU A 9 -11.22 -3.60 -4.46
CA LEU A 9 -12.39 -3.58 -5.34
C LEU A 9 -12.04 -3.17 -6.79
N PHE A 10 -11.03 -2.31 -6.96
CA PHE A 10 -10.51 -1.96 -8.28
C PHE A 10 -10.00 -3.20 -9.05
N HIS A 11 -9.39 -4.16 -8.36
CA HIS A 11 -8.87 -5.41 -8.94
C HIS A 11 -9.86 -6.57 -8.89
N HIS A 12 -11.00 -6.41 -8.21
CA HIS A 12 -11.98 -7.47 -8.08
C HIS A 12 -12.55 -7.88 -9.45
N ARG A 13 -12.49 -9.18 -9.77
CA ARG A 13 -12.87 -9.71 -11.09
C ARG A 13 -14.28 -9.32 -11.55
N ARG A 14 -15.25 -9.28 -10.63
CA ARG A 14 -16.66 -8.94 -10.96
C ARG A 14 -16.88 -7.47 -11.28
N LEU A 15 -15.91 -6.59 -10.99
CA LEU A 15 -16.04 -5.15 -11.21
C LEU A 15 -15.24 -4.68 -12.44
N GLN A 16 -14.54 -5.58 -13.14
CA GLN A 16 -13.68 -5.18 -14.26
C GLN A 16 -14.46 -4.53 -15.41
N ASP A 17 -15.64 -5.06 -15.75
CA ASP A 17 -16.49 -4.49 -16.79
C ASP A 17 -17.07 -3.13 -16.37
N PHE A 18 -17.50 -3.02 -15.11
CA PHE A 18 -17.94 -1.75 -14.53
C PHE A 18 -16.85 -0.68 -14.62
N TRP A 19 -15.60 -1.00 -14.28
CA TRP A 19 -14.48 -0.05 -14.40
C TRP A 19 -14.15 0.30 -15.85
N ALA A 20 -14.33 -0.64 -16.79
CA ALA A 20 -14.12 -0.39 -18.21
C ALA A 20 -15.18 0.54 -18.81
N GLU A 21 -16.42 0.49 -18.29
CA GLU A 21 -17.49 1.40 -18.69
C GLU A 21 -17.39 2.76 -17.99
N ALA A 22 -17.10 2.78 -16.69
CA ALA A 22 -17.11 4.00 -15.87
C ALA A 22 -15.88 4.92 -16.09
N LEU A 23 -14.78 4.40 -16.65
CA LEU A 23 -13.53 5.13 -16.79
C LEU A 23 -13.08 5.17 -18.25
N SER A 24 -12.48 6.30 -18.65
CA SER A 24 -11.79 6.35 -19.95
C SER A 24 -10.67 5.29 -20.00
N GLY A 25 -10.40 4.73 -21.18
CA GLY A 25 -9.34 3.74 -21.35
C GLY A 25 -7.95 4.24 -20.90
N ARG A 26 -7.67 5.54 -21.07
CA ARG A 26 -6.43 6.17 -20.57
C ARG A 26 -6.37 6.18 -19.04
N THR A 27 -7.47 6.56 -18.37
CA THR A 27 -7.56 6.59 -16.91
C THR A 27 -7.45 5.18 -16.34
N LEU A 28 -8.16 4.21 -16.90
CA LEU A 28 -8.12 2.82 -16.46
C LEU A 28 -6.70 2.24 -16.58
N LYS A 29 -6.02 2.48 -17.72
CA LYS A 29 -4.63 2.06 -17.92
C LYS A 29 -3.69 2.69 -16.89
N LEU A 30 -3.85 3.98 -16.60
CA LEU A 30 -3.06 4.68 -15.60
C LEU A 30 -3.29 4.10 -14.19
N LEU A 31 -4.54 3.92 -13.78
CA LEU A 31 -4.88 3.38 -12.47
C LEU A 31 -4.37 1.94 -12.30
N ARG A 32 -4.45 1.09 -13.33
CA ARG A 32 -3.86 -0.26 -13.31
C ARG A 32 -2.33 -0.25 -13.16
N ALA A 33 -1.65 0.77 -13.67
CA ALA A 33 -0.22 0.92 -13.49
C ALA A 33 0.16 1.43 -12.08
N LEU A 34 -0.71 2.24 -11.47
CA LEU A 34 -0.46 2.89 -10.18
C LEU A 34 -0.92 2.04 -8.98
N ILE A 35 -2.08 1.40 -9.06
CA ILE A 35 -2.69 0.62 -7.98
C ILE A 35 -2.15 -0.81 -8.05
N PRO A 36 -1.33 -1.26 -7.09
CA PRO A 36 -0.81 -2.62 -7.10
C PRO A 36 -1.94 -3.66 -6.97
N PRO A 37 -1.77 -4.89 -7.47
CA PRO A 37 -2.72 -5.97 -7.24
C PRO A 37 -3.07 -6.06 -5.76
N SER A 38 -4.37 -6.09 -5.49
CA SER A 38 -4.93 -6.00 -4.13
C SER A 38 -6.16 -6.88 -4.02
N TRP A 39 -6.36 -7.47 -2.85
CA TRP A 39 -7.43 -8.43 -2.57
C TRP A 39 -8.06 -8.12 -1.22
N VAL A 40 -9.35 -8.44 -1.08
CA VAL A 40 -10.03 -8.39 0.21
C VAL A 40 -9.74 -9.69 0.95
N LEU A 41 -9.29 -9.60 2.20
CA LEU A 41 -9.13 -10.77 3.07
C LEU A 41 -10.50 -11.18 3.64
N ASP A 42 -11.37 -11.66 2.75
CA ASP A 42 -12.70 -12.18 3.08
C ASP A 42 -12.61 -13.67 3.48
N PRO A 43 -12.96 -14.04 4.72
CA PRO A 43 -12.86 -15.42 5.20
C PRO A 43 -14.08 -16.29 4.84
N ALA A 44 -14.95 -15.84 3.92
CA ALA A 44 -16.07 -16.64 3.45
C ALA A 44 -15.62 -18.06 3.03
N PRO A 45 -16.28 -19.11 3.54
CA PRO A 45 -15.87 -20.49 3.26
C PRO A 45 -16.05 -20.81 1.77
N LEU A 46 -15.02 -21.46 1.20
CA LEU A 46 -15.05 -21.92 -0.18
C LEU A 46 -15.43 -23.41 -0.27
N PRO A 47 -16.13 -23.85 -1.34
CA PRO A 47 -16.29 -25.27 -1.65
C PRO A 47 -14.93 -25.97 -1.85
N PRO A 48 -14.81 -27.29 -1.60
CA PRO A 48 -13.52 -28.01 -1.65
C PRO A 48 -12.73 -27.93 -2.95
N GLY A 49 -13.39 -27.66 -4.08
CA GLY A 49 -12.75 -27.51 -5.39
C GLY A 49 -12.47 -26.06 -5.81
N ALA A 50 -12.81 -25.08 -4.97
CA ALA A 50 -12.66 -23.67 -5.30
C ALA A 50 -11.34 -23.11 -4.76
N MET A 51 -10.85 -22.06 -5.41
CA MET A 51 -9.63 -21.35 -5.04
C MET A 51 -9.94 -19.86 -4.88
N LEU A 52 -9.20 -19.22 -3.99
CA LEU A 52 -9.20 -17.77 -3.84
C LEU A 52 -8.57 -17.13 -5.10
N ASP A 53 -9.20 -16.07 -5.58
CA ASP A 53 -8.59 -15.15 -6.53
C ASP A 53 -7.56 -14.32 -5.74
N GLY A 54 -6.30 -14.77 -5.71
CA GLY A 54 -5.29 -14.28 -4.78
C GLY A 54 -3.85 -14.66 -5.15
N PRO A 55 -2.86 -14.23 -4.35
CA PRO A 55 -1.48 -14.68 -4.50
C PRO A 55 -1.33 -16.18 -4.20
N HIS A 56 -0.17 -16.74 -4.51
CA HIS A 56 0.17 -18.12 -4.22
C HIS A 56 1.02 -18.23 -2.93
N ALA A 57 0.94 -19.37 -2.26
CA ALA A 57 1.84 -19.73 -1.16
C ALA A 57 2.36 -21.16 -1.37
N GLY A 58 3.66 -21.38 -1.20
CA GLY A 58 4.29 -22.67 -1.49
C GLY A 58 4.09 -23.13 -2.94
N GLY A 59 4.01 -22.17 -3.87
CA GLY A 59 3.74 -22.44 -5.30
C GLY A 59 2.32 -22.93 -5.62
N ARG A 60 1.36 -22.82 -4.70
CA ARG A 60 -0.04 -23.27 -4.90
C ARG A 60 -1.02 -22.12 -4.74
N ALA A 61 -2.13 -22.21 -5.46
CA ALA A 61 -3.29 -21.35 -5.23
C ALA A 61 -3.89 -21.66 -3.85
N LEU A 62 -4.47 -20.64 -3.22
CA LEU A 62 -5.01 -20.74 -1.87
C LEU A 62 -6.48 -21.17 -1.91
N SER A 63 -6.92 -21.94 -0.93
CA SER A 63 -8.34 -22.15 -0.63
C SER A 63 -8.80 -21.38 0.61
N ASP A 64 -7.85 -20.99 1.45
CA ASP A 64 -8.05 -20.18 2.65
C ASP A 64 -6.92 -19.15 2.81
N TRP A 65 -7.23 -17.93 3.24
CA TRP A 65 -6.23 -16.88 3.46
C TRP A 65 -5.18 -17.26 4.51
N ARG A 66 -5.53 -18.11 5.48
CA ARG A 66 -4.62 -18.61 6.53
C ARG A 66 -3.47 -19.43 5.97
N GLU A 67 -3.60 -19.99 4.76
CA GLU A 67 -2.51 -20.68 4.07
C GLU A 67 -1.32 -19.75 3.77
N LEU A 68 -1.53 -18.43 3.75
CA LEU A 68 -0.44 -17.45 3.62
C LEU A 68 0.56 -17.52 4.78
N ALA A 69 0.21 -18.08 5.94
CA ALA A 69 1.16 -18.32 7.04
C ALA A 69 2.34 -19.22 6.61
N GLY A 70 2.12 -20.09 5.63
CA GLY A 70 3.13 -20.98 5.04
C GLY A 70 3.98 -20.33 3.95
N ALA A 71 3.65 -19.12 3.51
CA ALA A 71 4.36 -18.45 2.42
C ALA A 71 5.82 -18.15 2.82
N SER A 72 6.75 -18.38 1.89
CA SER A 72 8.17 -18.04 2.05
C SER A 72 8.39 -16.53 2.09
N GLN A 73 9.55 -16.07 2.57
CA GLN A 73 9.86 -14.64 2.61
C GLN A 73 9.71 -13.94 1.25
N LYS A 74 10.01 -14.63 0.14
CA LYS A 74 9.85 -14.10 -1.23
C LYS A 74 8.37 -14.03 -1.66
N GLU A 75 7.56 -15.01 -1.27
CA GLU A 75 6.12 -15.02 -1.58
C GLU A 75 5.36 -13.97 -0.75
N ARG A 76 5.97 -13.49 0.34
CA ARG A 76 5.41 -12.47 1.24
C ARG A 76 5.86 -11.04 0.93
N ASP A 77 6.19 -10.72 -0.33
CA ASP A 77 6.24 -9.32 -0.81
C ASP A 77 4.80 -8.75 -0.93
N LEU A 78 4.11 -8.77 0.20
CA LEU A 78 2.70 -8.49 0.39
C LEU A 78 2.55 -7.59 1.62
N ILE A 79 1.54 -6.74 1.57
CA ILE A 79 1.16 -5.85 2.66
C ILE A 79 -0.24 -6.21 3.13
N VAL A 80 -0.42 -6.42 4.43
CA VAL A 80 -1.73 -6.48 5.08
C VAL A 80 -2.05 -5.11 5.65
N LYS A 81 -3.23 -4.57 5.34
CA LYS A 81 -3.68 -3.26 5.81
C LYS A 81 -5.13 -3.34 6.26
N ILE A 82 -5.43 -2.82 7.45
CA ILE A 82 -6.81 -2.64 7.89
C ILE A 82 -7.51 -1.58 7.03
N SER A 83 -8.75 -1.85 6.62
CA SER A 83 -9.64 -0.90 5.98
C SER A 83 -10.64 -0.33 6.97
N GLY A 84 -11.18 0.86 6.68
CA GLY A 84 -12.11 1.54 7.57
C GLY A 84 -11.46 2.28 8.74
N TYR A 85 -12.32 2.75 9.63
CA TYR A 85 -11.99 3.52 10.83
C TYR A 85 -11.73 2.55 11.98
N HIS A 86 -10.47 2.42 12.39
CA HIS A 86 -10.09 1.58 13.52
C HIS A 86 -9.08 2.31 14.40
N GLU A 87 -9.16 2.15 15.71
CA GLU A 87 -8.30 2.86 16.65
C GLU A 87 -6.81 2.54 16.44
N THR A 88 -6.49 1.32 15.99
CA THR A 88 -5.12 0.91 15.64
C THR A 88 -4.68 1.37 14.25
N ALA A 89 -5.55 2.01 13.45
CA ALA A 89 -5.22 2.50 12.11
C ALA A 89 -4.34 3.78 12.11
N TRP A 90 -3.89 4.26 13.27
CA TRP A 90 -2.96 5.38 13.41
C TRP A 90 -1.53 4.87 13.68
N GLY A 91 -0.58 5.27 12.81
CA GLY A 91 0.82 4.83 12.88
C GLY A 91 1.12 3.52 12.14
N ALA A 92 2.40 3.16 12.06
CA ALA A 92 2.91 2.00 11.32
C ALA A 92 2.39 0.62 11.82
N ARG A 93 1.58 0.58 12.88
CA ARG A 93 1.01 -0.65 13.47
C ARG A 93 -0.17 -1.22 12.70
N SER A 94 -0.74 -0.45 11.78
CA SER A 94 -1.89 -0.83 10.95
C SER A 94 -1.53 -1.52 9.64
N VAL A 95 -0.23 -1.72 9.42
CA VAL A 95 0.36 -2.19 8.18
C VAL A 95 1.43 -3.23 8.51
N ILE A 96 1.29 -4.43 7.96
CA ILE A 96 2.29 -5.49 8.09
C ILE A 96 2.88 -5.74 6.70
N LEU A 97 4.21 -5.62 6.56
CA LEU A 97 4.93 -6.01 5.35
C LEU A 97 5.56 -7.38 5.56
N GLY A 98 5.03 -8.40 4.88
CA GLY A 98 5.37 -9.80 5.16
C GLY A 98 6.84 -10.18 4.88
N SER A 99 7.56 -9.42 4.06
CA SER A 99 8.98 -9.61 3.78
C SER A 99 9.90 -8.78 4.70
N ASP A 100 9.32 -8.02 5.64
CA ASP A 100 10.02 -7.17 6.60
C ASP A 100 9.67 -7.48 8.07
N CYS A 101 8.95 -8.58 8.31
CA CYS A 101 8.61 -9.07 9.64
C CYS A 101 9.03 -10.55 9.80
N SER A 102 9.00 -11.04 11.03
CA SER A 102 9.20 -12.46 11.32
C SER A 102 8.09 -13.33 10.72
N ARG A 103 8.28 -14.66 10.71
CA ARG A 103 7.23 -15.57 10.25
C ARG A 103 6.05 -15.57 11.23
N GLU A 104 6.36 -15.46 12.51
CA GLU A 104 5.42 -15.44 13.62
C GLU A 104 4.54 -14.18 13.54
N GLU A 105 5.15 -13.01 13.35
CA GLU A 105 4.43 -11.73 13.15
C GLU A 105 3.55 -11.75 11.91
N TRP A 106 4.03 -12.36 10.81
CA TRP A 106 3.23 -12.51 9.60
C TRP A 106 2.01 -13.41 9.83
N GLN A 107 2.21 -14.58 10.45
CA GLN A 107 1.15 -15.53 10.73
C GLN A 107 0.10 -14.90 11.66
N GLU A 108 0.53 -14.23 12.72
CA GLU A 108 -0.35 -13.51 13.63
C GLU A 108 -1.14 -12.42 12.88
N GLY A 109 -0.46 -11.65 12.02
CA GLY A 109 -1.09 -10.63 11.18
C GLY A 109 -2.19 -11.17 10.27
N ILE A 110 -1.98 -12.33 9.63
CA ILE A 110 -2.98 -12.98 8.77
C ILE A 110 -4.15 -13.52 9.60
N THR A 111 -3.88 -14.20 10.71
CA THR A 111 -4.92 -14.71 11.62
C THR A 111 -5.80 -13.56 12.12
N ASN A 112 -5.19 -12.48 12.62
CA ASN A 112 -5.91 -11.31 13.10
C ASN A 112 -6.76 -10.66 12.00
N ALA A 113 -6.23 -10.56 10.77
CA ALA A 113 -6.96 -10.00 9.64
C ALA A 113 -8.22 -10.81 9.29
N VAL A 114 -8.13 -12.14 9.34
CA VAL A 114 -9.24 -13.07 9.10
C VAL A 114 -10.27 -13.00 10.24
N GLU A 115 -9.82 -13.00 11.49
CA GLU A 115 -10.71 -12.95 12.67
C GLU A 115 -11.44 -11.62 12.80
N LEU A 116 -10.79 -10.51 12.43
CA LEU A 116 -11.40 -9.17 12.49
C LEU A 116 -12.32 -8.87 11.31
N ALA A 117 -12.30 -9.66 10.23
CA ALA A 117 -13.05 -9.41 9.01
C ALA A 117 -14.55 -9.08 9.20
N PRO A 118 -15.31 -9.69 10.14
CA PRO A 118 -16.72 -9.35 10.36
C PRO A 118 -16.97 -7.90 10.81
N THR A 119 -15.96 -7.24 11.38
CA THR A 119 -16.07 -5.85 11.89
C THR A 119 -15.15 -4.89 11.14
N ASN A 120 -13.99 -5.37 10.71
CA ASN A 120 -12.93 -4.59 10.08
C ASN A 120 -12.25 -5.43 9.00
N LEU A 121 -12.68 -5.25 7.75
CA LEU A 121 -12.04 -5.90 6.62
C LEU A 121 -10.61 -5.39 6.45
N HIS A 122 -9.71 -6.34 6.22
CA HIS A 122 -8.35 -6.05 5.80
C HIS A 122 -8.22 -6.26 4.31
N LEU A 123 -7.31 -5.51 3.69
CA LEU A 123 -6.83 -5.82 2.34
C LEU A 123 -5.44 -6.43 2.40
N LEU A 124 -5.18 -7.30 1.43
CA LEU A 124 -3.87 -7.76 1.04
C LEU A 124 -3.46 -7.02 -0.23
N GLN A 125 -2.21 -6.57 -0.32
CA GLN A 125 -1.73 -5.83 -1.49
C GLN A 125 -0.30 -6.24 -1.83
N THR A 126 0.01 -6.40 -3.11
CA THR A 126 1.40 -6.58 -3.55
C THR A 126 2.24 -5.37 -3.13
N TYR A 127 3.34 -5.63 -2.41
CA TYR A 127 4.30 -4.60 -2.05
C TYR A 127 5.05 -4.12 -3.31
N LYS A 128 5.02 -2.81 -3.55
CA LYS A 128 5.86 -2.17 -4.57
C LYS A 128 6.97 -1.41 -3.88
N LYS A 129 8.19 -1.94 -3.99
CA LYS A 129 9.38 -1.34 -3.38
C LYS A 129 9.58 0.08 -3.92
N PRO A 130 9.59 1.12 -3.05
CA PRO A 130 9.83 2.49 -3.51
C PRO A 130 11.20 2.62 -4.16
N ARG A 131 11.34 3.52 -5.13
CA ARG A 131 12.63 3.80 -5.76
C ARG A 131 13.55 4.56 -4.78
N ARG A 132 14.84 4.22 -4.79
CA ARG A 132 15.89 4.99 -4.12
C ARG A 132 16.41 6.07 -5.07
N VAL A 133 16.54 7.29 -4.60
CA VAL A 133 17.05 8.44 -5.36
C VAL A 133 18.00 9.27 -4.49
N GLY A 134 18.99 9.92 -5.09
CA GLY A 134 19.87 10.88 -4.43
C GLY A 134 19.22 12.26 -4.37
N HIS A 135 19.36 12.95 -3.23
CA HIS A 135 18.92 14.33 -3.06
C HIS A 135 19.77 15.05 -2.00
N ARG A 136 19.95 16.36 -2.16
CA ARG A 136 20.64 17.16 -1.14
C ARG A 136 19.70 17.50 0.02
N VAL A 137 20.11 17.20 1.25
CA VAL A 137 19.38 17.58 2.47
C VAL A 137 20.31 18.28 3.45
N TYR A 138 19.79 19.22 4.23
CA TYR A 138 20.57 19.87 5.28
C TYR A 138 20.87 18.89 6.42
N GLY A 139 22.08 18.94 6.96
CA GLY A 139 22.46 18.17 8.16
C GLY A 139 21.61 18.53 9.38
N ARG A 140 21.59 17.65 10.39
CA ARG A 140 20.84 17.89 11.65
C ARG A 140 21.62 18.70 12.69
N GLU A 141 22.91 18.90 12.46
CA GLU A 141 23.84 19.56 13.38
C GLU A 141 24.55 20.71 12.67
N ALA A 142 24.94 21.74 13.43
CA ALA A 142 25.70 22.88 12.90
C ALA A 142 27.01 22.40 12.24
N PRO A 143 27.39 22.95 11.06
CA PRO A 143 26.84 24.14 10.40
C PRO A 143 25.62 23.87 9.49
N PHE A 144 24.94 22.73 9.65
CA PHE A 144 23.77 22.31 8.86
C PHE A 144 24.04 22.26 7.36
N ALA A 145 25.26 21.89 6.95
CA ALA A 145 25.63 21.87 5.53
C ALA A 145 24.71 20.93 4.71
N ALA A 146 24.37 21.35 3.49
CA ALA A 146 23.59 20.53 2.57
C ALA A 146 24.47 19.43 1.95
N GLN A 147 24.17 18.18 2.29
CA GLN A 147 24.88 16.99 1.83
C GLN A 147 24.00 16.16 0.90
N GLU A 148 24.62 15.53 -0.10
CA GLU A 148 23.93 14.56 -0.95
C GLU A 148 23.73 13.27 -0.16
N VAL A 149 22.48 12.82 -0.08
CA VAL A 149 22.13 11.56 0.58
C VAL A 149 21.18 10.78 -0.30
N ASP A 150 21.22 9.47 -0.17
CA ASP A 150 20.20 8.63 -0.77
C ASP A 150 18.98 8.53 0.13
N GLY A 151 17.80 8.51 -0.48
CA GLY A 151 16.54 8.30 0.23
C GLY A 151 15.44 7.80 -0.69
N ARG A 152 14.23 7.76 -0.16
CA ARG A 152 13.01 7.38 -0.86
C ARG A 152 12.05 8.55 -0.84
N LEU A 153 11.53 8.92 -2.01
CA LEU A 153 10.61 10.04 -2.13
C LEU A 153 9.15 9.54 -2.04
N ARG A 154 8.39 10.09 -1.09
CA ARG A 154 6.93 10.00 -1.06
C ARG A 154 6.34 11.32 -1.57
N LEU A 155 5.48 11.22 -2.59
CA LEU A 155 4.70 12.35 -3.10
C LEU A 155 3.24 12.17 -2.72
N CYS A 156 2.67 13.19 -2.09
CA CYS A 156 1.24 13.28 -1.80
C CYS A 156 0.66 14.49 -2.55
N PRO A 157 0.19 14.31 -3.79
CA PRO A 157 -0.36 15.39 -4.60
C PRO A 157 -1.70 15.89 -4.04
N TYR A 158 -1.91 17.20 -4.10
CA TYR A 158 -3.15 17.86 -3.72
C TYR A 158 -3.89 18.35 -4.97
N TYR A 159 -5.14 17.92 -5.11
CA TYR A 159 -6.01 18.34 -6.22
C TYR A 159 -7.15 19.19 -5.69
N PHE A 160 -7.40 20.34 -6.32
CA PHE A 160 -8.53 21.21 -6.00
C PHE A 160 -9.46 21.35 -7.20
N VAL A 161 -10.74 21.62 -6.94
CA VAL A 161 -11.71 21.97 -7.97
C VAL A 161 -11.70 23.49 -8.12
N VAL A 162 -11.28 24.00 -9.27
CA VAL A 162 -11.21 25.42 -9.60
C VAL A 162 -11.99 25.65 -10.89
N GLY A 163 -13.06 26.45 -10.82
CA GLY A 163 -13.94 26.69 -11.97
C GLY A 163 -14.59 25.41 -12.52
N GLY A 164 -14.94 24.47 -11.64
CA GLY A 164 -15.52 23.17 -12.02
C GLY A 164 -14.52 22.15 -12.57
N GLN A 165 -13.22 22.49 -12.64
CA GLN A 165 -12.18 21.58 -13.14
C GLN A 165 -11.23 21.15 -12.02
N VAL A 166 -10.88 19.86 -12.01
CA VAL A 166 -9.85 19.32 -11.11
C VAL A 166 -8.47 19.81 -11.56
N ARG A 167 -7.70 20.41 -10.65
CA ARG A 167 -6.35 20.93 -10.88
C ARG A 167 -5.39 20.43 -9.83
N LEU A 168 -4.20 19.98 -10.25
CA LEU A 168 -3.08 19.73 -9.34
C LEU A 168 -2.58 21.08 -8.80
N SER A 169 -2.68 21.29 -7.49
CA SER A 169 -2.38 22.57 -6.84
C SER A 169 -1.09 22.54 -6.02
N GLY A 170 -0.51 21.37 -5.80
CA GLY A 170 0.72 21.20 -5.05
C GLY A 170 0.96 19.74 -4.69
N ALA A 171 2.05 19.47 -3.97
CA ALA A 171 2.30 18.17 -3.38
C ALA A 171 3.07 18.31 -2.07
N LEU A 172 2.76 17.47 -1.08
CA LEU A 172 3.69 17.23 0.02
C LEU A 172 4.74 16.22 -0.45
N ALA A 173 6.01 16.65 -0.44
CA ALA A 173 7.14 15.80 -0.73
C ALA A 173 7.88 15.45 0.57
N THR A 174 7.96 14.17 0.88
CA THR A 174 8.66 13.66 2.07
C THR A 174 9.77 12.73 1.64
N PHE A 175 11.00 13.07 2.01
CA PHE A 175 12.20 12.31 1.69
C PHE A 175 12.61 11.46 2.88
N CYS A 176 12.38 10.16 2.76
CA CYS A 176 12.57 9.20 3.83
C CYS A 176 13.94 8.52 3.74
N PRO A 177 14.55 8.14 4.88
CA PRO A 177 15.79 7.37 4.89
C PRO A 177 15.68 6.05 4.09
N PRO A 178 16.80 5.58 3.51
CA PRO A 178 16.79 4.49 2.52
C PRO A 178 16.53 3.11 3.13
N ASP A 179 16.82 2.93 4.42
CA ASP A 179 16.57 1.71 5.20
C ASP A 179 15.07 1.46 5.43
N LYS A 180 14.24 2.49 5.28
CA LYS A 180 12.81 2.42 5.54
C LYS A 180 12.06 1.81 4.35
N LYS A 181 11.36 0.70 4.57
CA LYS A 181 10.53 0.05 3.54
C LYS A 181 9.12 0.66 3.49
N ILE A 182 8.53 0.96 4.65
CA ILE A 182 7.24 1.66 4.78
C ILE A 182 7.52 3.15 5.03
N ILE A 183 7.18 4.01 4.06
CA ILE A 183 7.49 5.45 4.07
C ILE A 183 6.36 6.32 4.65
N HIS A 184 5.99 6.07 5.92
CA HIS A 184 4.91 6.78 6.61
C HIS A 184 5.30 7.19 8.04
N GLY A 185 4.91 8.41 8.46
CA GLY A 185 4.97 8.84 9.86
C GLY A 185 6.37 8.92 10.48
N MET A 186 7.37 9.36 9.72
CA MET A 186 8.78 9.27 10.14
C MET A 186 9.29 10.61 10.70
N GLN A 187 10.01 10.57 11.82
CA GLN A 187 10.64 11.75 12.45
C GLN A 187 11.96 12.16 11.78
N ASP A 188 12.60 11.22 11.10
CA ASP A 188 13.90 11.34 10.44
C ASP A 188 13.79 11.69 8.95
N ALA A 189 12.57 11.90 8.44
CA ALA A 189 12.35 12.32 7.06
C ALA A 189 12.50 13.83 6.89
N ALA A 190 13.02 14.25 5.73
CA ALA A 190 13.07 15.65 5.34
C ALA A 190 11.81 16.03 4.54
N LEU A 191 11.23 17.20 4.84
CA LEU A 191 10.21 17.80 3.99
C LEU A 191 10.89 18.58 2.88
N LEU A 192 10.55 18.27 1.63
CA LEU A 192 11.11 18.94 0.47
C LEU A 192 10.10 19.96 -0.08
N PRO A 193 10.54 21.17 -0.46
CA PRO A 193 9.68 22.08 -1.21
C PRO A 193 9.32 21.44 -2.55
N SER A 194 8.08 21.63 -2.99
CA SER A 194 7.61 21.17 -4.29
C SER A 194 6.92 22.30 -5.04
N ARG A 195 6.95 22.23 -6.37
CA ARG A 195 6.25 23.15 -7.25
C ARG A 195 5.59 22.35 -8.38
N VAL A 196 4.37 22.74 -8.74
CA VAL A 196 3.74 22.27 -9.97
C VAL A 196 4.35 23.04 -11.14
N THR A 197 4.93 22.33 -12.10
CA THR A 197 5.40 22.88 -13.37
C THR A 197 4.47 22.40 -14.47
N GLY A 198 3.88 23.34 -15.22
CA GLY A 198 3.06 23.09 -16.39
C GLY A 198 3.90 23.13 -17.65
#